data_AF-A0A5D3DKD7-F1
#
_entry.id   AF-A0A5D3DKD7-F1
#
_cell.length_a   1.000
_cell.length_b   1.000
_cell.length_c   1.000
_cell.angle_alpha   90.00
_cell.angle_beta   90.00
_cell.angle_gamma   90.00
#
_symmetry.space_group_name_H-M   'P 1'
#
loop_
_entity.id
_entity.type
_entity.pdbx_description
1 polymer ?
#
loop_
_entity_poly.entity_id
_entity_poly.type
_entity_poly.pdbx_seq_one_letter_code
_entity_poly.pdbx_strand_id
1 'polypeptide(L)'
;MLVYGSKDLILTGYSDSDFQSDKHVKKSISGSVFTQNGGAVVWRSTKQSCIVDSTIEVEYVAACEAAKGAIWLKKFLTYLEIVPNMHLPITLYCDNSGAVVNSR
;
A
#
# COMPACT_ATOMS: atom_id res chain seq x y z
N MET A 1 -12.26 22.28 -19.89
CA MET A 1 -11.56 21.66 -18.74
C MET A 1 -11.43 20.17 -19.05
N LEU A 2 -10.21 19.64 -19.06
CA LEU A 2 -10.01 18.19 -19.23
C LEU A 2 -10.29 17.53 -17.88
N VAL A 3 -11.21 16.57 -17.87
CA VAL A 3 -11.53 15.76 -16.69
C VAL A 3 -11.06 14.34 -16.98
N TYR A 4 -10.10 13.86 -16.20
CA TYR A 4 -9.68 12.48 -16.23
C TYR A 4 -10.74 11.63 -15.52
N GLY A 5 -11.41 10.73 -16.23
CA GLY A 5 -12.50 9.94 -15.64
C GLY A 5 -12.84 8.66 -16.39
N SER A 6 -12.79 7.54 -15.68
CA SER A 6 -13.67 6.38 -15.91
C SER A 6 -14.85 6.47 -14.92
N LYS A 7 -15.93 5.70 -15.15
CA LYS A 7 -17.14 5.76 -14.34
C LYS A 7 -16.92 5.37 -12.86
N ASP A 8 -15.85 4.62 -12.59
CA ASP A 8 -15.55 4.10 -11.26
C ASP A 8 -14.13 4.51 -10.84
N LEU A 9 -14.02 5.65 -10.14
CA LEU A 9 -12.78 6.09 -9.49
C LEU A 9 -12.50 5.19 -8.27
N ILE A 10 -11.99 3.98 -8.55
CA ILE A 10 -11.63 2.99 -7.53
C ILE A 10 -10.17 3.24 -7.13
N LEU A 11 -9.95 3.37 -5.83
CA LEU A 11 -8.63 3.42 -5.25
C LEU A 11 -8.14 2.00 -4.97
N THR A 12 -6.97 1.66 -5.51
CA THR A 12 -6.35 0.34 -5.34
C THR A 12 -4.94 0.52 -4.78
N GLY A 13 -4.61 -0.24 -3.74
CA GLY A 13 -3.28 -0.26 -3.15
C GLY A 13 -2.51 -1.50 -3.56
N TYR A 14 -1.18 -1.38 -3.60
CA TYR A 14 -0.22 -2.46 -3.77
C TYR A 14 0.87 -2.29 -2.71
N SER A 15 1.32 -3.39 -2.13
CA SER A 15 2.48 -3.45 -1.25
C SER A 15 3.44 -4.52 -1.72
N ASP A 16 4.72 -4.27 -1.52
CA ASP A 16 5.83 -5.16 -1.84
C ASP A 16 6.97 -4.92 -0.86
N SER A 17 7.91 -5.85 -0.77
CA SER A 17 9.08 -5.69 0.07
C SER A 17 10.33 -6.36 -0.46
N ASP A 18 11.48 -5.82 -0.06
CA ASP A 18 12.79 -6.36 -0.40
C ASP A 18 13.51 -6.80 0.88
N PHE A 19 13.66 -8.11 1.04
CA PHE A 19 14.15 -8.79 2.25
C PHE A 19 15.65 -8.56 2.47
N GLN A 20 16.00 -7.98 3.63
CA GLN A 20 17.39 -7.77 4.09
C GLN A 20 18.32 -7.13 3.03
N SER A 21 17.77 -6.25 2.19
CA SER A 21 18.53 -5.61 1.11
C SER A 21 19.60 -4.62 1.60
N ASP A 22 19.49 -4.12 2.83
CA ASP A 22 20.57 -3.42 3.50
C ASP A 22 21.66 -4.39 3.98
N LYS A 23 22.80 -4.44 3.28
CA LYS A 23 23.92 -5.35 3.59
C LYS A 23 24.61 -5.08 4.93
N HIS A 24 24.46 -3.88 5.51
CA HIS A 24 25.11 -3.51 6.76
C HIS A 24 24.24 -3.86 7.96
N VAL A 25 22.96 -3.49 7.92
CA VAL A 25 22.03 -3.60 9.06
C VAL A 25 21.04 -4.77 8.87
N LYS A 26 21.01 -5.41 7.69
CA LYS A 26 20.06 -6.47 7.30
C LYS A 26 18.59 -6.03 7.42
N LYS A 27 18.34 -4.73 7.28
CA LYS A 27 16.98 -4.19 7.27
C LYS A 27 16.40 -4.30 5.87
N SER A 28 15.12 -4.65 5.83
CA SER A 28 14.35 -4.76 4.61
C SER A 28 13.79 -3.40 4.17
N ILE A 29 13.39 -3.29 2.91
CA ILE A 29 12.70 -2.12 2.36
C ILE A 29 11.24 -2.48 2.10
N SER A 30 10.31 -1.66 2.57
CA SER A 30 8.90 -1.74 2.21
C SER A 30 8.59 -0.77 1.09
N GLY A 31 7.81 -1.23 0.10
CA GLY A 31 7.23 -0.44 -0.98
C GLY A 31 5.71 -0.45 -0.91
N SER A 32 5.08 0.67 -1.26
CA SER A 32 3.65 0.71 -1.55
C SER A 32 3.31 1.75 -2.60
N VAL A 33 2.26 1.48 -3.37
CA VAL A 33 1.68 2.40 -4.34
C VAL A 33 0.17 2.31 -4.32
N PHE A 34 -0.48 3.47 -4.39
CA PHE A 34 -1.92 3.60 -4.55
C PHE A 34 -2.21 4.19 -5.91
N THR A 35 -3.08 3.53 -6.66
CA THR A 35 -3.47 3.93 -8.00
C THR A 35 -4.96 4.25 -8.06
N GLN A 36 -5.32 5.20 -8.91
CA GLN A 36 -6.68 5.54 -9.25
C GLN A 36 -6.80 5.59 -10.78
N ASN A 37 -7.69 4.77 -11.35
CA ASN A 37 -7.86 4.62 -12.80
C ASN A 37 -6.56 4.26 -13.56
N GLY A 38 -5.65 3.53 -12.91
CA GLY A 38 -4.35 3.14 -13.46
C GLY A 38 -3.23 4.18 -13.29
N GLY A 39 -3.53 5.40 -12.83
CA GLY A 39 -2.52 6.40 -12.46
C GLY A 39 -2.11 6.29 -10.99
N ALA A 40 -0.82 6.35 -10.68
CA ALA A 40 -0.34 6.41 -9.30
C ALA A 40 -0.67 7.78 -8.67
N VAL A 41 -1.30 7.76 -7.50
CA VAL A 41 -1.68 8.97 -6.73
C VAL A 41 -0.82 9.15 -5.49
N VAL A 42 -0.36 8.05 -4.88
CA VAL A 42 0.53 8.05 -3.72
C VAL A 42 1.47 6.87 -3.83
N TRP A 43 2.74 7.05 -3.51
CA TRP A 43 3.70 5.95 -3.39
C TRP A 43 4.65 6.22 -2.21
N ARG A 44 5.21 5.14 -1.67
CA ARG A 44 6.17 5.20 -0.58
C ARG A 44 7.18 4.06 -0.72
N SER A 45 8.45 4.36 -0.46
CA SER A 45 9.48 3.36 -0.20
C SER A 45 10.17 3.72 1.11
N THR A 46 10.32 2.77 2.03
CA THR A 46 10.82 3.06 3.38
C THR A 46 11.55 1.85 3.95
N LYS A 47 12.71 2.10 4.58
CA LYS A 47 13.44 1.07 5.33
C LYS A 47 12.67 0.68 6.58
N GLN A 48 12.47 -0.62 6.79
CA GLN A 48 11.77 -1.14 7.94
C GLN A 48 12.52 -0.81 9.25
N SER A 49 11.76 -0.54 10.31
CA SER A 49 12.33 -0.17 11.61
C SER A 49 12.93 -1.39 12.32
N CYS A 50 12.25 -2.55 12.23
CA CYS A 50 12.71 -3.83 12.73
C CYS A 50 13.53 -4.61 11.69
N ILE A 51 14.31 -5.57 12.20
CA ILE A 51 14.89 -6.64 11.40
C ILE A 51 13.93 -7.82 11.52
N VAL A 52 13.68 -8.48 10.40
CA VAL A 52 12.73 -9.59 10.28
C VAL A 52 13.43 -10.73 9.56
N ASP A 53 13.14 -11.95 9.96
CA ASP A 53 13.93 -13.13 9.62
C ASP A 53 13.25 -14.02 8.56
N SER A 54 12.06 -13.63 8.10
CA SER A 54 11.33 -14.29 7.02
C SER A 54 10.81 -13.30 5.99
N THR A 55 10.80 -13.71 4.71
CA THR A 55 10.19 -12.94 3.61
C THR A 55 8.69 -12.72 3.84
N ILE A 56 8.00 -13.65 4.50
CA ILE A 56 6.57 -13.51 4.85
C ILE A 56 6.36 -12.35 5.83
N GLU A 57 7.22 -12.23 6.84
CA GLU A 57 7.09 -11.20 7.86
C GLU A 57 7.42 -9.81 7.31
N VAL A 58 8.41 -9.72 6.42
CA VAL A 58 8.76 -8.46 5.76
C VAL A 58 7.61 -7.97 4.89
N GLU A 59 6.98 -8.86 4.12
CA GLU A 59 5.80 -8.55 3.32
C GLU A 59 4.62 -8.13 4.19
N TYR A 60 4.41 -8.83 5.30
CA TYR A 60 3.39 -8.48 6.28
C TYR A 60 3.60 -7.06 6.84
N VAL A 61 4.84 -6.71 7.20
CA VAL A 61 5.18 -5.36 7.67
C VAL A 61 4.91 -4.32 6.58
N ALA A 62 5.29 -4.59 5.33
CA ALA A 62 5.00 -3.70 4.20
C ALA A 62 3.49 -3.50 3.98
N ALA A 63 2.71 -4.58 4.01
CA ALA A 63 1.25 -4.55 3.89
C ALA A 63 0.60 -3.78 5.05
N CYS A 64 1.06 -3.96 6.29
CA CYS A 64 0.56 -3.20 7.44
C CYS A 64 0.82 -1.68 7.30
N GLU A 65 2.02 -1.28 6.87
CA GLU A 65 2.35 0.12 6.64
C GLU A 65 1.55 0.71 5.47
N ALA A 66 1.36 -0.05 4.40
CA ALA A 66 0.49 0.32 3.29
C ALA A 66 -0.95 0.49 3.76
N ALA A 67 -1.50 -0.42 4.56
CA ALA A 67 -2.87 -0.31 5.10
C ALA A 67 -3.07 0.96 5.94
N LYS A 68 -2.09 1.35 6.77
CA LYS A 68 -2.11 2.63 7.50
C LYS A 68 -2.17 3.82 6.53
N GLY A 69 -1.35 3.78 5.47
CA GLY A 69 -1.37 4.77 4.39
C GLY A 69 -2.72 4.84 3.68
N ALA A 70 -3.34 3.68 3.40
CA ALA A 70 -4.65 3.57 2.77
C ALA A 70 -5.75 4.21 3.64
N ILE A 71 -5.74 3.97 4.96
CA ILE A 71 -6.69 4.57 5.90
C ILE A 71 -6.53 6.09 5.93
N TRP A 72 -5.29 6.58 5.97
CA TRP A 72 -5.01 8.01 5.94
C TRP A 72 -5.51 8.63 4.62
N LEU A 73 -5.17 8.01 3.49
CA LEU A 73 -5.55 8.49 2.16
C LEU A 73 -7.08 8.47 1.98
N LYS A 74 -7.76 7.44 2.48
CA LYS A 74 -9.23 7.35 2.51
C LYS A 74 -9.83 8.55 3.24
N LYS A 75 -9.35 8.84 4.46
CA LYS A 75 -9.84 9.99 5.24
C LYS A 75 -9.59 11.31 4.53
N PHE A 76 -8.41 11.48 3.94
CA PHE A 76 -8.04 12.68 3.20
C PHE A 76 -8.94 12.91 1.98
N LEU A 77 -9.16 11.89 1.15
CA LEU A 77 -10.01 11.98 -0.03
C LEU A 77 -11.50 12.15 0.33
N THR A 78 -11.97 11.51 1.40
CA THR A 78 -13.33 11.75 1.93
C THR A 78 -13.51 13.21 2.35
N TYR A 79 -12.53 13.79 3.05
CA TYR A 79 -12.60 15.19 3.48
C TYR A 79 -12.63 16.18 2.30
N LEU A 80 -11.95 15.86 1.19
CA LEU A 80 -11.96 16.68 -0.01
C LEU A 80 -13.25 16.56 -0.84
N GLU A 81 -14.08 15.53 -0.59
CA GLU A 81 -15.32 15.26 -1.34
C GLU A 81 -15.16 15.11 -2.87
N ILE A 82 -13.93 14.84 -3.34
CA ILE A 82 -13.60 14.74 -4.78
C ILE A 82 -13.70 13.33 -5.36
N VAL A 83 -13.80 12.28 -4.52
CA VAL A 83 -13.91 10.89 -4.97
C VAL A 83 -15.19 10.26 -4.41
N PRO A 84 -16.20 9.93 -5.26
CA PRO A 84 -17.54 9.52 -4.80
C PRO A 84 -17.58 8.16 -4.10
N ASN A 85 -16.62 7.27 -4.37
CA ASN A 85 -16.62 5.89 -3.91
C ASN A 85 -15.77 5.63 -2.66
N MET A 86 -15.39 6.67 -1.91
CA MET A 86 -14.58 6.53 -0.69
C MET A 86 -15.32 5.87 0.48
N HIS A 87 -16.60 5.55 0.37
CA HIS A 87 -17.28 4.73 1.37
C HIS A 87 -16.87 3.25 1.27
N LEU A 88 -16.49 2.78 0.07
CA LEU A 88 -16.11 1.39 -0.18
C LEU A 88 -14.77 1.01 0.49
N PRO A 89 -14.53 -0.28 0.77
CA PRO A 89 -13.20 -0.77 1.16
C PRO A 89 -12.17 -0.51 0.07
N ILE A 90 -10.92 -0.24 0.47
CA ILE A 90 -9.79 -0.16 -0.45
C ILE A 90 -9.16 -1.54 -0.53
N THR A 91 -9.07 -2.10 -1.73
CA THR A 91 -8.33 -3.35 -1.95
C THR A 91 -6.84 -3.07 -1.92
N LEU A 92 -6.11 -3.79 -1.07
CA LEU A 92 -4.64 -3.78 -0.99
C LEU A 92 -4.12 -5.13 -1.48
N TYR A 93 -3.35 -5.13 -2.55
CA TYR A 93 -2.71 -6.32 -3.12
C TYR A 93 -1.31 -6.51 -2.54
N CYS A 94 -0.98 -7.76 -2.23
CA CYS A 94 0.35 -8.25 -1.87
C CYS A 94 0.53 -9.59 -2.60
N ASP A 95 1.68 -9.82 -3.21
CA ASP A 95 1.97 -11.02 -4.01
C ASP A 95 2.39 -12.22 -3.15
N ASN A 96 2.74 -12.00 -1.89
CA ASN A 96 3.07 -13.05 -0.94
C ASN A 96 1.82 -13.63 -0.25
N SER A 97 1.41 -14.81 -0.71
CA SER A 97 0.26 -15.54 -0.17
C SER A 97 0.38 -15.88 1.32
N GLY A 98 1.60 -16.13 1.83
CA GLY A 98 1.84 -16.36 3.24
C GLY A 98 1.53 -15.13 4.09
N ALA A 99 1.92 -13.95 3.62
CA ALA A 99 1.62 -12.68 4.27
C ALA A 99 0.11 -12.39 4.26
N VAL A 100 -0.56 -12.65 3.12
CA VAL A 100 -2.02 -12.48 2.97
C VAL A 100 -2.81 -13.42 3.88
N VAL A 101 -2.37 -14.68 4.04
CA VAL A 101 -3.06 -15.63 4.95
C VAL A 101 -2.92 -15.20 6.41
N ASN A 102 -1.78 -14.63 6.79
CA ASN A 102 -1.52 -14.12 8.15
C ASN A 102 -2.14 -12.74 8.44
N SER A 103 -2.85 -12.13 7.49
CA SER A 103 -3.46 -10.80 7.66
C SER A 103 -4.86 -10.79 8.27
N ARG A 104 -5.34 -11.92 8.81
CA ARG A 104 -6.69 -12.08 9.35
C ARG A 104 -6.76 -11.88 10.86
#